data_AF-A0A502KWP2-F1
#
_entry.id   AF-A0A502KWP2-F1
#
_cell.length_a   1.000
_cell.length_b   1.000
_cell.length_c   1.000
_cell.angle_alpha   90.00
_cell.angle_beta   90.00
_cell.angle_gamma   90.00
#
_symmetry.space_group_name_H-M   'P 1'
#
loop_
_entity.id
_entity.type
_entity.pdbx_description
1 polymer ?
#
loop_
_entity_poly.entity_id
_entity_poly.type
_entity_poly.pdbx_seq_one_letter_code
_entity_poly.pdbx_strand_id
1 'polypeptide(L)'
;MKSVLFIIILSVFVIGCVDTSKIKYDPLYSNFALSNSSSIYISLPKDGQYGEKYYSGSGQAVANILRSSLLQFVIQADIAPSLSNYKNSLNEAKEQDYDYLFYPSILHW
;
A
#
# COMPACT_ATOMS: atom_id res chain seq x y z
N MET A 1 13.99 -46.80 -3.09
CA MET A 1 15.08 -45.82 -2.91
C MET A 1 15.18 -44.82 -4.07
N LYS A 2 15.11 -45.25 -5.34
CA LYS A 2 15.19 -44.35 -6.52
C LYS A 2 14.06 -43.30 -6.58
N SER A 3 12.84 -43.66 -6.18
CA SER A 3 11.68 -42.75 -6.18
C SER A 3 11.74 -41.66 -5.08
N VAL A 4 12.39 -41.94 -3.95
CA VAL A 4 12.59 -40.96 -2.86
C VAL A 4 13.65 -39.94 -3.26
N LEU A 5 14.71 -40.37 -3.94
CA LEU A 5 15.75 -39.49 -4.48
C LEU A 5 15.19 -38.49 -5.50
N PHE A 6 14.20 -38.93 -6.30
CA PHE A 6 13.57 -38.08 -7.33
C PHE A 6 12.73 -36.95 -6.72
N ILE A 7 12.07 -37.19 -5.57
CA ILE A 7 11.27 -36.19 -4.85
C ILE A 7 12.17 -35.10 -4.24
N ILE A 8 13.34 -35.48 -3.70
CA ILE A 8 14.30 -34.54 -3.11
C ILE A 8 14.92 -33.64 -4.18
N ILE A 9 15.20 -34.17 -5.38
CA ILE A 9 15.70 -33.38 -6.50
C ILE A 9 14.64 -32.38 -7.00
N LEU A 10 13.37 -32.76 -7.00
CA LEU A 10 12.28 -31.89 -7.45
C LEU A 10 12.01 -30.73 -6.48
N SER A 11 12.23 -30.91 -5.18
CA SER A 11 12.01 -29.84 -4.18
C SER A 11 13.04 -28.71 -4.22
N VAL A 12 14.21 -28.93 -4.83
CA VAL A 12 15.25 -27.87 -4.98
C VAL A 12 14.87 -26.85 -6.06
N PHE A 13 13.98 -27.20 -6.99
CA PHE A 13 13.55 -26.31 -8.08
C PHE A 13 12.46 -25.30 -7.69
N VAL A 14 11.92 -25.37 -6.47
CA VAL A 14 10.85 -24.47 -6.01
C VAL A 14 11.36 -23.26 -5.22
N ILE A 15 12.67 -23.02 -5.20
CA ILE A 15 13.25 -21.82 -4.59
C ILE A 15 13.04 -20.65 -5.57
N GLY A 16 11.80 -20.14 -5.62
CA GLY A 16 11.48 -18.92 -6.36
C GLY A 16 12.31 -17.76 -5.83
N CYS A 17 12.92 -17.02 -6.75
CA CYS A 17 13.65 -15.79 -6.43
C CYS A 17 12.64 -14.76 -5.94
N VAL A 18 12.48 -14.63 -4.61
CA VAL A 18 11.69 -13.54 -4.04
C VAL A 18 12.48 -12.26 -4.23
N ASP A 19 11.91 -11.28 -4.94
CA ASP A 19 12.55 -9.97 -5.09
C ASP A 19 12.47 -9.25 -3.74
N THR A 20 13.53 -9.35 -2.94
CA THR A 20 13.69 -8.55 -1.73
C THR A 20 14.07 -7.12 -2.13
N SER A 21 13.07 -6.32 -2.50
CA SER A 21 13.25 -4.88 -2.57
C SER A 21 13.53 -4.34 -1.15
N LYS A 22 14.81 -4.15 -0.81
CA LYS A 22 15.19 -3.51 0.45
C LYS A 22 14.86 -2.02 0.33
N ILE A 23 13.76 -1.59 0.97
CA ILE A 23 13.50 -0.17 1.17
C ILE A 23 14.63 0.37 2.04
N LYS A 24 15.51 1.19 1.46
CA LYS A 24 16.51 1.94 2.23
C LYS A 24 15.78 3.07 2.91
N TYR A 25 15.50 2.91 4.20
CA TYR A 25 14.97 4.00 5.01
C TYR A 25 16.04 5.08 5.16
N ASP A 26 15.72 6.32 4.81
CA ASP A 26 16.60 7.45 5.06
C ASP A 26 16.69 7.70 6.57
N PRO A 27 17.86 7.68 7.22
CA PRO A 27 17.98 7.92 8.66
C PRO A 27 17.45 9.29 9.13
N LEU A 28 17.11 10.21 8.21
CA LEU A 28 16.35 11.43 8.48
C LEU A 28 14.82 11.23 8.61
N TYR A 29 14.33 9.98 8.69
CA TYR A 29 12.92 9.70 8.98
C TYR A 29 12.49 10.50 10.21
N SER A 30 11.60 11.45 9.96
CA SER A 30 10.99 12.32 10.95
C SER A 30 10.45 11.48 12.12
N ASN A 31 10.72 11.90 13.37
CA ASN A 31 10.10 11.35 14.59
C ASN A 31 8.61 11.71 14.69
N PHE A 32 7.95 11.89 13.55
CA PHE A 32 6.57 12.29 13.46
C PHE A 32 5.69 11.11 13.86
N ALA A 33 5.06 11.24 15.02
CA ALA A 33 4.01 10.34 15.47
C ALA A 33 2.65 10.96 15.13
N LEU A 34 1.75 10.15 14.57
CA LEU A 34 0.35 10.53 14.43
C LEU A 34 -0.28 10.66 15.82
N SER A 35 -1.05 11.72 16.04
CA SER A 35 -1.89 11.81 17.23
C SER A 35 -3.01 10.79 17.14
N ASN A 36 -3.37 10.16 18.26
CA ASN A 36 -4.51 9.24 18.30
C ASN A 36 -5.84 9.92 18.01
N SER A 37 -5.92 11.24 18.21
CA SER A 37 -7.08 12.08 17.92
C SER A 37 -7.16 12.54 16.47
N SER A 38 -6.22 12.13 15.61
CA SER A 38 -6.18 12.66 14.25
C SER A 38 -7.17 12.03 13.29
N SER A 39 -7.49 12.76 12.22
CA SER A 39 -8.27 12.27 11.09
C SER A 39 -7.42 12.22 9.82
N ILE A 40 -7.59 11.17 9.01
CA ILE A 40 -6.83 10.96 7.77
C ILE A 40 -7.76 10.79 6.57
N TYR A 41 -7.51 11.57 5.51
CA TYR A 41 -8.08 11.36 4.20
C TYR A 41 -7.12 10.53 3.33
N ILE A 42 -7.59 9.41 2.78
CA ILE A 42 -6.80 8.50 1.95
C ILE A 42 -7.28 8.65 0.51
N SER A 43 -6.47 9.20 -0.39
CA SER A 43 -6.86 9.25 -1.80
C SER A 43 -6.91 7.85 -2.40
N LEU A 44 -7.85 7.60 -3.31
CA LEU A 44 -7.92 6.33 -4.05
C LEU A 44 -6.79 6.29 -5.12
N PRO A 45 -5.79 5.39 -4.99
CA PRO A 45 -4.77 5.26 -6.02
C PRO A 45 -5.35 4.61 -7.27
N LYS A 46 -4.71 4.86 -8.42
CA LYS A 46 -4.97 4.09 -9.63
C LYS A 46 -4.60 2.63 -9.39
N ASP A 47 -5.34 1.72 -10.01
CA ASP A 47 -4.94 0.31 -10.05
C ASP A 47 -3.52 0.15 -10.62
N GLY A 48 -2.78 -0.78 -10.02
CA GLY A 48 -1.44 -1.17 -10.44
C GLY A 48 -1.41 -1.84 -11.80
N GLN A 49 -0.27 -1.73 -12.46
CA GLN A 49 0.00 -2.32 -13.76
C GLN A 49 1.43 -2.87 -13.80
N TYR A 50 1.62 -4.04 -14.39
CA TYR A 50 2.93 -4.62 -14.65
C TYR A 50 3.03 -5.04 -16.12
N GLY A 51 3.83 -4.31 -16.90
CA GLY A 51 3.82 -4.43 -18.35
C GLY A 51 2.43 -4.19 -18.91
N GLU A 52 1.90 -5.13 -19.69
CA GLU A 52 0.54 -5.08 -20.24
C GLU A 52 -0.54 -5.58 -19.26
N LYS A 53 -0.16 -6.14 -18.11
CA LYS A 53 -1.12 -6.70 -17.15
C LYS A 53 -1.66 -5.61 -16.23
N TYR A 54 -2.97 -5.37 -16.33
CA TYR A 54 -3.71 -4.48 -15.45
C TYR A 54 -4.35 -5.25 -14.28
N TYR A 55 -4.16 -4.77 -13.06
CA TYR A 55 -4.71 -5.40 -11.86
C TYR A 55 -5.94 -4.65 -11.37
N SER A 56 -7.09 -4.93 -11.99
CA SER A 56 -8.33 -4.23 -11.64
C SER A 56 -8.70 -4.40 -10.17
N GLY A 57 -9.03 -3.29 -9.51
CA GLY A 57 -9.41 -3.26 -8.09
C GLY A 57 -8.24 -3.22 -7.11
N SER A 58 -7.00 -3.30 -7.60
CA SER A 58 -5.81 -3.17 -6.74
C SER A 58 -5.72 -1.81 -6.06
N GLY A 59 -6.18 -0.73 -6.70
CA GLY A 59 -6.22 0.60 -6.10
C GLY A 59 -7.11 0.65 -4.85
N GLN A 60 -8.31 0.07 -4.97
CA GLN A 60 -9.24 -0.07 -3.84
C GLN A 60 -8.67 -0.99 -2.75
N ALA A 61 -8.00 -2.08 -3.15
CA ALA A 61 -7.35 -2.99 -2.21
C ALA A 61 -6.28 -2.28 -1.38
N VAL A 62 -5.41 -1.48 -2.02
CA VAL A 62 -4.39 -0.67 -1.32
C VAL A 62 -5.02 0.34 -0.37
N ALA A 63 -6.04 1.08 -0.83
CA ALA A 63 -6.71 2.07 0.01
C ALA A 63 -7.34 1.41 1.26
N ASN A 64 -7.95 0.24 1.11
CA ASN A 64 -8.51 -0.53 2.23
C ASN A 64 -7.44 -1.03 3.20
N ILE A 65 -6.31 -1.54 2.69
CA ILE A 65 -5.17 -1.96 3.52
C ILE A 65 -4.65 -0.78 4.35
N LEU A 66 -4.45 0.38 3.70
CA LEU A 66 -4.03 1.60 4.39
C LEU A 66 -5.04 2.01 5.47
N ARG A 67 -6.34 2.05 5.14
CA ARG A 67 -7.40 2.38 6.10
C ARG A 67 -7.36 1.47 7.33
N SER A 68 -7.33 0.16 7.13
CA SER A 68 -7.28 -0.80 8.25
C SER A 68 -6.01 -0.71 9.10
N SER A 69 -4.89 -0.28 8.50
CA SER A 69 -3.63 -0.11 9.19
C SER A 69 -3.63 1.19 10.01
N LEU A 70 -4.12 2.28 9.42
CA LEU A 70 -4.14 3.61 10.03
C LEU A 70 -5.14 3.69 11.20
N LEU A 71 -6.31 3.06 11.09
CA LEU A 71 -7.32 3.04 12.17
C LEU A 71 -6.84 2.40 13.48
N GLN A 72 -5.70 1.72 13.48
CA GLN A 72 -5.06 1.24 14.71
C GLN A 72 -4.40 2.37 15.51
N PHE A 73 -4.19 3.52 14.88
CA PHE A 73 -3.42 4.65 15.42
C PHE A 73 -4.19 5.97 15.47
N VAL A 74 -5.31 6.11 14.74
CA VAL A 74 -6.06 7.38 14.62
C VAL A 74 -7.57 7.16 14.80
N ILE A 75 -8.33 8.21 15.15
CA ILE A 75 -9.79 8.09 15.34
C ILE A 75 -10.56 7.91 14.04
N GLN A 76 -10.04 8.42 12.92
CA GLN A 76 -10.75 8.44 11.65
C GLN A 76 -9.80 8.27 10.48
N ALA A 77 -10.16 7.39 9.55
CA ALA A 77 -9.47 7.23 8.28
C ALA A 77 -10.49 6.85 7.20
N ASP A 78 -10.65 7.72 6.22
CA ASP A 78 -11.65 7.57 5.16
C ASP A 78 -11.01 7.59 3.79
N ILE A 79 -11.57 6.77 2.90
CA ILE A 79 -11.08 6.61 1.52
C ILE A 79 -11.88 7.54 0.62
N ALA A 80 -11.18 8.25 -0.26
CA ALA A 80 -11.79 9.07 -1.28
C ALA A 80 -12.75 8.24 -2.15
N PRO A 81 -13.94 8.77 -2.49
CA PRO A 81 -14.96 8.03 -3.23
C PRO A 81 -14.56 7.74 -4.68
N SER A 82 -13.57 8.46 -5.22
CA SER A 82 -13.11 8.33 -6.59
C SER A 82 -11.64 8.72 -6.72
N LEU A 83 -11.03 8.25 -7.81
CA LEU A 83 -9.68 8.64 -8.18
C LEU A 83 -9.63 10.15 -8.47
N SER A 84 -8.66 10.83 -7.85
CA SER A 84 -8.45 12.26 -7.98
C SER A 84 -6.96 12.57 -7.99
N ASN A 85 -6.58 13.72 -8.55
CA ASN A 85 -5.18 14.15 -8.50
C ASN A 85 -4.83 14.68 -7.10
N TYR A 86 -3.53 14.84 -6.84
CA TYR A 86 -3.03 15.30 -5.54
C TYR A 86 -3.65 16.63 -5.08
N LYS A 87 -3.74 17.63 -5.97
CA LYS A 87 -4.24 18.96 -5.61
C LYS A 87 -5.71 18.90 -5.18
N ASN A 88 -6.53 18.18 -5.92
CA ASN A 88 -7.95 18.00 -5.60
C ASN A 88 -8.11 17.19 -4.31
N SER A 89 -7.36 16.09 -4.15
CA SER A 89 -7.39 15.28 -2.93
C SER A 89 -6.99 16.07 -1.68
N LEU A 90 -6.00 16.97 -1.82
CA LEU A 90 -5.58 17.87 -0.74
C LEU A 90 -6.64 18.92 -0.42
N ASN A 91 -7.32 19.45 -1.44
CA ASN A 91 -8.42 20.38 -1.22
C ASN A 91 -9.60 19.70 -0.53
N GLU A 92 -10.00 18.51 -0.98
CA GLU A 92 -11.07 17.71 -0.36
C GLU A 92 -10.76 17.39 1.10
N ALA A 93 -9.50 17.01 1.40
CA ALA A 93 -9.05 16.77 2.77
C ALA A 93 -9.19 18.02 3.64
N LYS A 94 -8.83 19.20 3.10
CA LYS A 94 -8.94 20.48 3.81
C LYS A 94 -10.40 20.93 3.99
N GLU A 95 -11.22 20.80 2.96
CA GLU A 95 -12.64 21.20 3.00
C GLU A 95 -13.45 20.36 3.98
N GLN A 96 -12.99 19.14 4.27
CA GLN A 96 -13.61 18.22 5.23
C GLN A 96 -12.84 18.18 6.58
N ASP A 97 -11.92 19.11 6.82
CA ASP A 97 -11.17 19.25 8.08
C ASP A 97 -10.41 17.98 8.52
N TYR A 98 -9.82 17.25 7.56
CA TYR A 98 -8.87 16.17 7.87
C TYR A 98 -7.50 16.72 8.28
N ASP A 99 -6.88 16.15 9.29
CA ASP A 99 -5.53 16.56 9.73
C ASP A 99 -4.45 16.20 8.71
N TYR A 100 -4.61 15.06 8.01
CA TYR A 100 -3.62 14.55 7.07
C TYR A 100 -4.23 14.00 5.78
N LEU A 101 -3.47 14.17 4.69
CA LEU A 101 -3.69 13.47 3.43
C LEU A 101 -2.65 12.35 3.27
N PHE A 102 -3.13 11.13 3.05
CA PHE A 102 -2.32 10.02 2.56
C PHE A 102 -2.60 9.83 1.06
N TYR A 103 -1.59 10.10 0.23
CA TYR A 103 -1.68 10.04 -1.24
C TYR A 103 -0.81 8.90 -1.82
N PRO A 104 -1.29 7.64 -1.79
CA PRO A 104 -0.49 6.49 -2.24
C PRO A 104 -0.35 6.40 -3.76
N SER A 105 0.67 5.67 -4.20
CA SER A 105 0.87 5.25 -5.58
C SER A 105 1.37 3.81 -5.62
N ILE A 106 0.79 3.00 -6.51
CA ILE A 106 1.20 1.60 -6.70
C ILE A 106 2.35 1.58 -7.70
N LEU A 107 3.55 1.25 -7.23
CA LEU A 107 4.73 1.12 -8.10
C LEU A 107 4.77 -0.25 -8.80
N HIS A 108 4.45 -1.31 -8.05
CA HIS A 108 4.41 -2.69 -8.52
C HIS A 108 3.28 -3.46 -7.81
N TRP A 109 2.68 -4.43 -8.50
CA TRP A 109 1.61 -5.29 -8.00
C TRP A 109 1.81 -6.74 -8.46
#